data_AF-A0A2H0SIR5-F1
#
_entry.id   AF-A0A2H0SIR5-F1
#
_cell.length_a   1.000
_cell.length_b   1.000
_cell.length_c   1.000
_cell.angle_alpha   90.00
_cell.angle_beta   90.00
_cell.angle_gamma   90.00
#
_symmetry.space_group_name_H-M   'P 1'
#
loop_
_entity.id
_entity.type
_entity.pdbx_description
1 polymer ?
#
loop_
_entity_poly.entity_id
_entity_poly.type
_entity_poly.pdbx_seq_one_letter_code
_entity_poly.pdbx_strand_id
1 'polypeptide(L)'
;MSNPSFQTYLQAAVVAAVIATVANTVIFLVGQALQVDFMVQFPGATDLQPVQLAMVAVSSVVPVAVAVVLLAVLQRLVVAGMKVFESIAVIVLILSLIPLWLSPANIATTTSLSLMHLAAFAATVGVFKLKLAGRQDGGQPGHQSGHQLGRPAATSDTAA
;
A
#
# COMPACT_ATOMS: atom_id res chain seq x y z
N MET A 1 -11.77 -12.55 -16.54
CA MET A 1 -11.14 -11.72 -15.49
C MET A 1 -9.65 -11.69 -15.77
N SER A 2 -9.12 -10.56 -16.26
CA SER A 2 -7.70 -10.44 -16.60
C SER A 2 -6.89 -10.32 -15.32
N ASN A 3 -6.11 -11.36 -14.97
CA ASN A 3 -5.18 -11.29 -13.84
C ASN A 3 -4.25 -10.09 -14.03
N PRO A 4 -4.03 -9.25 -13.00
CA PRO A 4 -3.12 -8.12 -13.13
C PRO A 4 -1.73 -8.65 -13.49
N SER A 5 -1.09 -8.03 -14.47
CA SER A 5 0.28 -8.39 -14.82
C SER A 5 1.18 -8.12 -13.61
N PHE A 6 2.13 -9.02 -13.37
CA PHE A 6 3.14 -8.89 -12.29
C PHE A 6 3.78 -7.49 -12.24
N GLN A 7 3.98 -6.89 -13.42
CA GLN A 7 4.50 -5.54 -13.62
C GLN A 7 3.65 -4.43 -12.95
N THR A 8 2.33 -4.59 -12.88
CA THR A 8 1.45 -3.61 -12.21
C THR A 8 1.70 -3.58 -10.71
N TYR A 9 1.84 -4.75 -10.08
CA TYR A 9 2.16 -4.84 -8.65
C TYR A 9 3.52 -4.26 -8.36
N LEU A 10 4.51 -4.55 -9.22
CA LEU A 10 5.87 -4.05 -9.07
C LEU A 10 5.95 -2.52 -9.22
N GLN A 11 5.17 -1.93 -10.12
CA GLN A 11 5.06 -0.47 -10.20
C GLN A 11 4.38 0.13 -8.96
N ALA A 12 3.29 -0.48 -8.46
CA ALA A 12 2.63 -0.02 -7.25
C ALA A 12 3.57 -0.13 -6.02
N ALA A 13 4.35 -1.21 -5.95
CA ALA A 13 5.39 -1.44 -4.96
C ALA A 13 6.42 -0.32 -4.93
N VAL A 14 6.99 0.00 -6.09
CA VAL A 14 8.03 1.03 -6.21
C VAL A 14 7.47 2.40 -5.81
N VAL A 15 6.25 2.74 -6.28
CA VAL A 15 5.61 4.01 -5.90
C VAL A 15 5.35 4.07 -4.40
N ALA A 16 4.80 3.01 -3.80
CA ALA A 16 4.57 2.94 -2.36
C ALA A 16 5.88 3.05 -1.57
N ALA A 17 6.95 2.36 -2.00
CA ALA A 17 8.25 2.38 -1.35
C ALA A 17 8.89 3.77 -1.41
N VAL A 18 8.81 4.43 -2.57
CA VAL A 18 9.31 5.81 -2.74
C VAL A 18 8.53 6.77 -1.85
N ILE A 19 7.20 6.72 -1.86
CA ILE A 19 6.37 7.60 -1.03
C ILE A 19 6.64 7.37 0.46
N ALA A 20 6.69 6.11 0.91
CA ALA A 20 6.99 5.76 2.30
C ALA A 20 8.37 6.27 2.72
N THR A 21 9.40 6.04 1.88
CA THR A 21 10.77 6.46 2.16
C THR A 21 10.88 7.98 2.23
N VAL A 22 10.27 8.71 1.29
CA VAL A 22 10.27 10.17 1.29
C VAL A 22 9.53 10.72 2.50
N ALA A 23 8.33 10.20 2.80
CA ALA A 23 7.55 10.63 3.95
C ALA A 23 8.30 10.41 5.28
N ASN A 24 8.87 9.22 5.47
CA ASN A 24 9.65 8.91 6.67
C ASN A 24 10.92 9.74 6.78
N THR A 25 11.59 10.00 5.66
CA THR A 25 12.76 10.89 5.61
C THR A 25 12.38 12.31 6.02
N VAL A 26 11.26 12.84 5.50
CA VAL A 26 10.78 14.18 5.88
C VAL A 26 10.44 14.24 7.38
N ILE A 27 9.72 13.25 7.92
CA ILE A 27 9.41 13.18 9.35
C ILE A 27 10.70 13.14 10.19
N PHE A 28 11.69 12.37 9.77
CA PHE A 28 12.98 12.26 10.46
C PHE A 28 13.75 13.59 10.46
N LEU A 29 13.83 14.26 9.31
CA LEU A 29 14.50 15.55 9.18
C LEU A 29 13.79 16.65 9.99
N VAL A 30 12.45 16.65 10.01
CA VAL A 30 11.67 17.57 10.84
C VAL A 30 11.91 17.30 12.32
N GLY A 31 11.93 16.03 12.75
CA GLY A 31 12.26 15.69 14.14
C GLY A 31 13.67 16.14 14.53
N GLN A 32 14.66 15.98 13.65
CA GLN A 32 16.02 16.46 13.91
C GLN A 32 16.07 17.99 14.02
N ALA A 33 15.34 18.70 13.16
CA ALA A 33 15.22 20.17 13.26
C ALA A 33 14.57 20.61 14.57
N LEU A 34 13.70 19.79 15.16
CA LEU A 34 13.09 19.96 16.48
C LEU A 34 13.94 19.39 17.63
N GLN A 35 15.19 19.00 17.37
CA GLN A 35 16.13 18.43 18.35
C GLN A 35 15.65 17.14 19.02
N VAL A 36 14.85 16.33 18.32
CA VAL A 36 14.55 14.97 18.75
C VAL A 36 15.82 14.13 18.66
N ASP A 37 16.18 13.46 19.75
CA ASP A 37 17.43 12.69 19.88
C ASP A 37 17.45 11.38 19.07
N PHE A 38 16.27 10.85 18.75
CA PHE A 38 16.08 9.59 18.02
C PHE A 38 16.93 8.44 18.57
N MET A 39 16.95 8.30 19.89
CA MET A 39 17.65 7.22 20.57
C MET A 39 16.71 6.05 20.81
N VAL A 40 17.07 4.87 20.30
CA VAL A 40 16.27 3.64 20.47
C VAL A 40 17.14 2.47 20.90
N GLN A 41 16.53 1.55 21.66
CA GLN A 41 17.16 0.28 21.99
C GLN A 41 16.79 -0.75 20.92
N PHE A 42 17.77 -1.21 20.15
CA PHE A 42 17.55 -2.26 19.16
C PHE A 42 17.39 -3.63 19.83
N PRO A 43 16.64 -4.56 19.23
CA PRO A 43 16.54 -5.92 19.74
C PRO A 43 17.93 -6.55 19.92
N GLY A 44 18.24 -7.00 21.13
CA GLY A 44 19.54 -7.59 21.47
C GLY A 44 20.63 -6.57 21.86
N ALA A 45 20.38 -5.26 21.78
CA ALA A 45 21.28 -4.23 22.29
C ALA A 45 20.96 -3.91 23.75
N THR A 46 21.99 -3.68 24.56
CA THR A 46 21.85 -3.20 25.95
C THR A 46 21.76 -1.67 26.04
N ASP A 47 22.31 -0.98 25.06
CA ASP A 47 22.43 0.48 25.05
C ASP A 47 21.51 1.12 24.01
N LEU A 48 21.13 2.37 24.28
CA LEU A 48 20.45 3.21 23.32
C LEU A 48 21.40 3.61 22.19
N GLN A 49 20.94 3.47 20.96
CA GLN A 49 21.70 3.82 19.77
C GLN A 49 20.94 4.86 18.94
N PRO A 50 21.66 5.80 18.31
CA PRO A 50 21.03 6.80 17.46
C PRO A 50 20.48 6.17 16.18
N VAL A 51 19.24 6.51 15.84
CA VAL A 51 18.66 6.14 14.55
C VAL A 51 19.36 6.94 13.45
N GLN A 52 20.00 6.22 12.53
CA GLN A 52 20.65 6.81 11.37
C GLN A 52 19.69 6.92 10.19
N LEU A 53 19.89 7.94 9.34
CA LEU A 53 19.09 8.11 8.12
C LEU A 53 19.12 6.87 7.21
N ALA A 54 20.28 6.23 7.08
CA ALA A 54 20.42 4.99 6.31
C ALA A 54 19.51 3.88 6.86
N MET A 55 19.35 3.82 8.19
CA MET A 55 18.48 2.85 8.84
C MET A 55 17.01 3.15 8.57
N VAL A 56 16.60 4.43 8.60
CA VAL A 56 15.24 4.86 8.24
C VAL A 56 14.91 4.48 6.79
N ALA A 57 15.85 4.66 5.87
CA ALA A 57 15.66 4.30 4.47
C ALA A 57 15.47 2.77 4.31
N VAL A 58 16.37 1.97 4.89
CA VAL A 58 16.29 0.50 4.80
C VAL A 58 15.02 -0.02 5.50
N SER A 59 14.70 0.49 6.69
CA SER A 59 13.51 0.10 7.44
C SER A 59 12.21 0.54 6.79
N SER A 60 12.24 1.50 5.87
CA SER A 60 11.07 1.88 5.06
C SER A 60 10.90 0.99 3.83
N VAL A 61 11.99 0.62 3.16
CA VAL A 61 11.96 -0.15 1.92
C VAL A 61 11.64 -1.62 2.16
N VAL A 62 12.29 -2.26 3.14
CA VAL A 62 12.15 -3.70 3.38
C VAL A 62 10.71 -4.11 3.69
N PRO A 63 9.96 -3.46 4.60
CA PRO A 63 8.58 -3.83 4.88
C PRO A 63 7.67 -3.65 3.67
N VAL A 64 7.88 -2.63 2.84
CA VAL A 64 7.10 -2.43 1.61
C VAL A 64 7.37 -3.56 0.62
N ALA A 65 8.62 -3.97 0.44
CA ALA A 65 8.96 -5.11 -0.41
C ALA A 65 8.26 -6.40 0.05
N VAL A 66 8.26 -6.67 1.36
CA VAL A 66 7.55 -7.81 1.97
C VAL A 66 6.04 -7.69 1.75
N ALA A 67 5.46 -6.51 1.96
CA ALA A 67 4.03 -6.27 1.78
C ALA A 67 3.56 -6.53 0.33
N VAL A 68 4.40 -6.21 -0.66
CA VAL A 68 4.12 -6.44 -2.08
C VAL A 68 4.06 -7.93 -2.39
N VAL A 69 5.05 -8.69 -1.93
CA VAL A 69 5.08 -10.14 -2.10
C VAL A 69 3.86 -10.77 -1.43
N LEU A 70 3.55 -10.33 -0.21
CA LEU A 70 2.39 -10.79 0.54
C LEU A 70 1.08 -10.52 -0.22
N LEU A 71 0.88 -9.29 -0.73
CA LEU A 71 -0.32 -8.94 -1.50
C LEU A 71 -0.41 -9.75 -2.79
N ALA A 72 0.69 -9.93 -3.51
CA ALA A 72 0.72 -10.71 -4.74
C ALA A 72 0.34 -12.19 -4.49
N VAL A 73 0.78 -12.76 -3.38
CA VAL A 73 0.39 -14.12 -2.94
C VAL A 73 -1.08 -14.15 -2.53
N LEU A 74 -1.54 -13.20 -1.72
CA LEU A 74 -2.94 -13.15 -1.25
C LEU A 74 -3.94 -13.00 -2.40
N GLN A 75 -3.62 -12.21 -3.42
CA GLN A 75 -4.50 -12.07 -4.59
C GLN A 75 -4.56 -13.33 -5.45
N ARG A 76 -3.56 -14.22 -5.37
CA ARG A 76 -3.60 -15.54 -6.02
C ARG A 76 -4.42 -16.56 -5.23
N LEU A 77 -4.43 -16.45 -3.91
CA LEU A 77 -5.05 -17.43 -3.02
C LEU A 77 -6.51 -17.08 -2.65
N VAL A 78 -6.86 -15.79 -2.61
CA VAL A 78 -8.12 -15.33 -2.03
C VAL A 78 -8.80 -14.29 -2.92
N VAL A 79 -10.09 -14.47 -3.18
CA VAL A 79 -10.94 -13.55 -3.97
C VAL A 79 -10.99 -12.15 -3.34
N ALA A 80 -10.97 -12.07 -2.01
CA ALA A 80 -10.96 -10.83 -1.24
C ALA A 80 -9.55 -10.40 -0.78
N GLY A 81 -8.50 -10.72 -1.55
CA GLY A 81 -7.09 -10.53 -1.15
C GLY A 81 -6.74 -9.13 -0.64
N MET A 82 -7.37 -8.07 -1.16
CA MET A 82 -7.12 -6.70 -0.69
C MET A 82 -7.66 -6.44 0.72
N LYS A 83 -8.86 -6.95 1.05
CA LYS A 83 -9.44 -6.80 2.40
C LYS A 83 -8.61 -7.56 3.43
N VAL A 84 -8.17 -8.77 3.07
CA VAL A 84 -7.30 -9.58 3.93
C VAL A 84 -5.95 -8.89 4.15
N PHE A 85 -5.36 -8.34 3.08
CA PHE A 85 -4.13 -7.57 3.17
C PHE A 85 -4.27 -6.35 4.08
N GLU A 86 -5.36 -5.59 3.97
CA GLU A 86 -5.63 -4.42 4.83
C GLU A 86 -5.70 -4.84 6.30
N SER A 87 -6.42 -5.93 6.63
CA SER A 87 -6.45 -6.46 8.00
C SER A 87 -5.07 -6.85 8.50
N ILE A 88 -4.26 -7.53 7.68
CA ILE A 88 -2.89 -7.91 8.05
C ILE A 88 -2.03 -6.66 8.25
N ALA A 89 -2.13 -5.67 7.37
CA ALA A 89 -1.37 -4.43 7.48
C ALA A 89 -1.73 -3.66 8.76
N VAL A 90 -3.00 -3.63 9.16
CA VAL A 90 -3.44 -3.03 10.43
C VAL A 90 -2.87 -3.81 11.63
N ILE A 91 -2.90 -5.14 11.59
CA ILE A 91 -2.31 -5.97 12.64
C ILE A 91 -0.81 -5.71 12.76
N VAL A 92 -0.09 -5.69 11.63
CA VAL A 92 1.36 -5.41 11.59
C VAL A 92 1.65 -4.00 12.12
N LEU A 93 0.85 -3.00 11.76
CA LEU A 93 0.98 -1.65 12.31
C LEU A 93 0.86 -1.67 13.83
N ILE A 94 -0.20 -2.27 14.37
CA ILE A 94 -0.42 -2.36 15.82
C ILE A 94 0.75 -3.09 16.49
N LEU A 95 1.16 -4.26 15.97
CA LEU A 95 2.27 -5.02 16.50
C LEU A 95 3.60 -4.26 16.43
N SER A 96 3.80 -3.41 15.43
CA SER A 96 5.00 -2.58 15.30
C SER A 96 5.05 -1.42 16.30
N LEU A 97 3.88 -0.95 16.77
CA LEU A 97 3.81 0.12 17.76
C LEU A 97 4.06 -0.37 19.18
N ILE A 98 3.64 -1.60 19.52
CA ILE A 98 3.85 -2.19 20.86
C ILE A 98 5.29 -2.07 21.37
N PRO A 99 6.33 -2.57 20.65
CA PRO A 99 7.70 -2.50 21.14
C PRO A 99 8.21 -1.06 21.26
N LEU A 100 7.66 -0.13 20.48
CA LEU A 100 7.99 1.29 20.53
C LEU A 100 7.57 1.92 21.86
N TRP A 101 6.38 1.57 22.35
CA TRP A 101 5.84 2.05 23.62
C TRP A 101 6.43 1.33 24.83
N LEU A 102 7.03 0.15 24.64
CA LEU A 102 7.77 -0.58 25.67
C LEU A 102 9.26 -0.17 25.74
N SER A 103 9.75 0.53 24.71
CA SER A 103 11.14 1.00 24.67
C SER A 103 11.37 2.12 25.69
N PRO A 104 12.54 2.19 26.35
CA PRO A 104 12.88 3.29 27.26
C PRO A 104 13.17 4.62 26.53
N ALA A 105 12.77 4.77 25.26
CA ALA A 105 12.91 5.99 24.50
C ALA A 105 12.03 7.11 25.06
N ASN A 106 12.45 8.36 24.87
CA ASN A 106 11.64 9.51 25.28
C ASN A 106 10.36 9.64 24.42
N ILE A 107 9.39 10.40 24.94
CA ILE A 107 8.06 10.57 24.32
C ILE A 107 8.16 11.16 22.91
N ALA A 108 9.09 12.10 22.68
CA ALA A 108 9.25 12.74 21.38
C ALA A 108 9.75 11.77 20.31
N THR A 109 10.73 10.93 20.65
CA THR A 109 11.24 9.85 19.80
C THR A 109 10.17 8.80 19.54
N THR A 110 9.48 8.32 20.58
CA THR A 110 8.40 7.33 20.45
C THR A 110 7.26 7.85 19.56
N THR A 111 6.89 9.12 19.73
CA THR A 111 5.84 9.76 18.91
C THR A 111 6.29 9.91 17.46
N SER A 112 7.52 10.39 17.23
CA SER A 112 8.07 10.57 15.87
C SER A 112 8.18 9.24 15.12
N LEU A 113 8.65 8.19 15.78
CA LEU A 113 8.73 6.86 15.20
C LEU A 113 7.32 6.28 14.94
N SER A 114 6.36 6.48 15.85
CA SER A 114 4.96 6.07 15.63
C SER A 114 4.38 6.72 14.37
N LEU A 115 4.68 8.01 14.14
CA LEU A 115 4.26 8.72 12.93
C LEU A 115 4.90 8.14 11.67
N MET A 116 6.17 7.71 11.71
CA MET A 116 6.81 7.04 10.59
C MET A 116 6.13 5.70 10.26
N HIS A 117 5.75 4.92 11.27
CA HIS A 117 5.01 3.66 11.06
C HIS A 117 3.63 3.92 10.42
N LEU A 118 2.92 4.95 10.88
CA LEU A 118 1.64 5.37 10.30
C LEU A 118 1.80 5.84 8.85
N ALA A 119 2.83 6.63 8.56
CA ALA A 119 3.13 7.12 7.21
C ALA A 119 3.43 5.94 6.26
N ALA A 120 4.24 4.98 6.69
CA ALA A 120 4.52 3.77 5.91
C ALA A 120 3.26 2.94 5.64
N PHE A 121 2.41 2.74 6.65
CA PHE A 121 1.12 2.06 6.50
C PHE A 121 0.22 2.79 5.49
N ALA A 122 0.05 4.11 5.65
CA ALA A 122 -0.80 4.92 4.80
C ALA A 122 -0.31 4.94 3.35
N ALA A 123 1.00 5.09 3.13
CA ALA A 123 1.60 5.05 1.81
C ALA A 123 1.36 3.69 1.12
N THR A 124 1.56 2.59 1.86
CA THR A 124 1.43 1.24 1.31
C THR A 124 -0.03 0.93 0.98
N VAL A 125 -0.93 1.03 1.96
CA VAL A 125 -2.35 0.70 1.77
C VAL A 125 -3.02 1.68 0.80
N GLY A 126 -2.73 2.98 0.93
CA GLY A 126 -3.31 4.03 0.08
C GLY A 126 -2.96 3.86 -1.39
N VAL A 127 -1.68 3.62 -1.72
CA VAL A 127 -1.24 3.42 -3.11
C VAL A 127 -1.89 2.17 -3.71
N PHE A 128 -1.96 1.07 -2.96
CA PHE A 128 -2.61 -0.14 -3.46
C PHE A 128 -4.11 0.03 -3.66
N LYS A 129 -4.82 0.65 -2.72
CA LYS A 129 -6.26 0.93 -2.87
C LYS A 129 -6.51 1.82 -4.09
N LEU A 130 -5.74 2.89 -4.26
CA LEU A 130 -5.90 3.82 -5.39
C LEU A 130 -5.65 3.14 -6.75
N LYS A 131 -4.54 2.38 -6.88
CA LYS A 131 -4.21 1.67 -8.13
C LYS A 131 -5.20 0.55 -8.47
N LEU A 132 -5.81 -0.09 -7.47
CA LEU A 132 -6.80 -1.14 -7.68
C LEU A 132 -8.20 -0.57 -7.96
N ALA A 133 -8.57 0.55 -7.33
CA ALA A 133 -9.84 1.23 -7.54
C ALA A 133 -9.94 1.82 -8.96
N GLY A 134 -8.89 2.51 -9.44
CA GLY A 134 -8.89 3.12 -10.77
C GLY A 134 -9.01 2.15 -11.95
N ARG A 135 -8.94 0.82 -11.71
CA ARG A 135 -9.16 -0.20 -12.75
C ARG A 135 -10.59 -0.70 -12.83
N GLN A 136 -11.40 -0.51 -11.79
CA GLN A 136 -12.81 -0.92 -11.81
C GLN A 136 -13.65 0.01 -12.69
N ASP A 137 -13.28 1.29 -12.77
CA ASP A 137 -14.01 2.31 -13.54
C ASP A 137 -13.67 2.30 -15.05
N GLY A 138 -12.49 1.81 -15.44
CA GLY A 138 -12.06 1.73 -16.84
C GLY A 138 -12.65 0.56 -17.64
N GLY A 139 -13.53 -0.25 -17.03
CA GLY A 139 -14.02 -1.52 -17.56
C GLY A 139 -15.46 -1.53 -18.07
N GLN A 140 -16.14 -0.38 -18.18
CA GLN A 140 -17.41 -0.31 -18.92
C GLN A 140 -17.14 0.12 -20.36
N PRO A 141 -16.87 -0.80 -21.32
CA PRO A 141 -17.21 -0.52 -22.70
C PRO A 141 -18.70 -0.25 -22.70
N GLY A 142 -19.07 0.98 -23.07
CA GLY A 142 -20.45 1.38 -23.15
C GLY A 142 -21.28 0.27 -23.77
N HIS A 143 -22.38 -0.05 -23.11
CA HIS A 143 -23.56 -0.52 -23.81
C HIS A 143 -23.76 0.44 -24.98
N GLN A 144 -23.20 0.10 -26.14
CA GLN A 144 -23.77 0.45 -27.41
C GLN A 144 -25.11 -0.26 -27.39
N SER A 145 -26.08 0.47 -26.86
CA SER A 145 -27.49 0.35 -27.14
C SER A 145 -27.67 0.55 -28.63
N GLY A 146 -27.20 -0.42 -29.41
CA GLY A 146 -27.54 -0.66 -30.79
C GLY A 146 -28.96 -1.19 -30.82
N HIS A 147 -29.88 -0.31 -30.44
CA HIS A 147 -31.28 -0.38 -30.74
C HIS A 147 -31.41 -0.20 -32.26
N GLN A 148 -30.98 -1.21 -33.04
CA GLN A 148 -31.46 -1.38 -34.40
C GLN A 148 -32.87 -1.97 -34.30
N LEU A 149 -33.80 -1.09 -33.99
CA LEU A 149 -35.19 -1.22 -34.37
C LEU A 149 -35.28 -1.21 -35.91
N GLY A 150 -35.91 -2.26 -36.46
CA GLY A 150 -36.67 -2.14 -37.69
C GLY A 150 -36.06 -2.76 -38.96
N ARG A 151 -36.49 -3.98 -39.28
CA ARG A 151 -37.55 -4.26 -40.28
C ARG A 151 -37.47 -5.71 -40.78
N PRO A 152 -38.49 -6.53 -40.48
CA PRO A 152 -38.93 -7.57 -41.40
C PRO A 152 -40.38 -7.28 -41.81
N ALA A 153 -40.58 -6.80 -43.03
CA ALA A 153 -41.86 -6.89 -43.73
C ALA A 153 -41.65 -6.64 -45.22
N ALA A 154 -41.56 -7.72 -45.98
CA ALA A 154 -42.00 -7.78 -47.36
C ALA A 154 -42.27 -9.24 -47.71
N THR A 155 -43.49 -9.66 -47.40
CA THR A 155 -44.21 -10.75 -48.05
C THR A 155 -44.57 -10.33 -49.47
N SER A 156 -44.26 -11.17 -50.46
CA SER A 156 -45.07 -11.50 -51.65
C SER A 156 -44.17 -12.03 -52.76
N ASP A 157 -44.20 -13.32 -53.04
CA ASP A 157 -45.05 -13.78 -54.14
C ASP A 157 -45.02 -15.30 -54.28
N THR A 158 -46.22 -15.84 -54.22
CA THR A 158 -46.58 -17.19 -54.61
C THR A 158 -47.48 -17.04 -55.84
N ALA A 159 -47.23 -17.91 -56.82
CA ALA A 159 -48.18 -18.45 -57.80
C ALA A 159 -48.16 -17.95 -59.24
N ALA A 160 -48.12 -18.98 -60.10
CA ALA A 160 -48.54 -19.13 -61.50
C ALA A 160 -47.46 -18.92 -62.56
#